data_AF-A0A662Q8W7-F1
#
_entry.id   AF-A0A662Q8W7-F1
#
_cell.length_a   1.000
_cell.length_b   1.000
_cell.length_c   1.000
_cell.angle_alpha   90.00
_cell.angle_beta   90.00
_cell.angle_gamma   90.00
#
_symmetry.space_group_name_H-M   'P 1'
#
loop_
_entity.id
_entity.type
_entity.pdbx_description
1 polymer ?
#
loop_
_entity_poly.entity_id
_entity_poly.type
_entity_poly.pdbx_seq_one_letter_code
_entity_poly.pdbx_strand_id
1 'polypeptide(L)'
;MIPQMTSDVIMWILVDAILAVIIISLISRLLRLAKRRRVGKTSERVVGWTTIFDQLLKRSDGSTAVKKTFKIILNDLERLTGLRLPRSLTAMEVVNKLCTRFPDEIGERLIKLYEIYEPVRFGGRNPDRGDVWEFRSNLNELEKILYREIVGGLK
;
A
#
# COMPACT_ATOMS: atom_id res chain seq x y z
N MET A 1 3.85 -59.71 -9.06
CA MET A 1 5.22 -59.40 -8.58
C MET A 1 5.21 -57.95 -8.14
N ILE A 2 4.93 -57.70 -6.86
CA ILE A 2 4.81 -56.35 -6.30
C ILE A 2 6.22 -55.96 -5.86
N PRO A 3 6.82 -54.88 -6.37
CA PRO A 3 8.16 -54.50 -5.97
C PRO A 3 8.10 -54.11 -4.49
N GLN A 4 8.88 -54.81 -3.66
CA GLN A 4 9.11 -54.41 -2.28
C GLN A 4 9.80 -53.04 -2.33
N MET A 5 9.06 -51.97 -2.07
CA MET A 5 9.65 -50.67 -1.75
C MET A 5 10.51 -50.89 -0.51
N THR A 6 11.82 -50.90 -0.69
CA THR A 6 12.80 -51.02 0.38
C THR A 6 12.55 -49.89 1.38
N SER A 7 12.56 -50.22 2.67
CA SER A 7 12.29 -49.27 3.77
C SER A 7 13.16 -48.01 3.69
N ASP A 8 14.33 -48.11 3.07
CA ASP A 8 15.21 -46.99 2.76
C ASP A 8 14.53 -45.96 1.85
N VAL A 9 13.87 -46.38 0.76
CA VAL A 9 13.18 -45.47 -0.17
C VAL A 9 12.05 -44.73 0.54
N ILE A 10 11.32 -45.42 1.42
CA ILE A 10 10.25 -44.81 2.23
C ILE A 10 10.85 -43.79 3.20
N MET A 11 11.99 -44.08 3.83
CA MET A 11 12.70 -43.16 4.72
C MET A 11 13.16 -41.90 3.98
N TRP A 12 13.76 -42.04 2.79
CA TRP A 12 14.19 -40.90 1.96
C TRP A 12 13.01 -40.02 1.52
N ILE A 13 11.90 -40.63 1.09
CA ILE A 13 10.68 -39.88 0.73
C ILE A 13 10.13 -39.11 1.94
N LEU A 14 10.18 -39.69 3.14
CA LEU A 14 9.69 -39.06 4.36
C LEU A 14 10.57 -37.85 4.76
N VAL A 15 11.89 -37.98 4.63
CA VAL A 15 12.85 -36.90 4.86
C VAL A 15 12.62 -35.75 3.87
N ASP A 16 12.47 -36.06 2.58
CA ASP A 16 12.21 -35.05 1.55
C ASP A 16 10.87 -34.35 1.74
N ALA A 17 9.83 -35.08 2.17
CA ALA A 17 8.53 -34.49 2.47
C ALA A 17 8.59 -33.50 3.64
N ILE A 18 9.30 -33.86 4.73
CA ILE A 18 9.51 -32.98 5.88
C ILE A 18 10.31 -31.74 5.45
N LEU A 19 11.37 -31.93 4.67
CA LEU A 19 12.21 -30.85 4.16
C LEU A 19 11.40 -29.88 3.28
N ALA A 20 10.56 -30.41 2.39
CA ALA A 20 9.69 -29.62 1.53
C ALA A 20 8.70 -28.76 2.34
N VAL A 21 8.08 -29.31 3.40
CA VAL A 21 7.18 -28.56 4.29
C VAL A 21 7.92 -27.42 4.99
N ILE A 22 9.14 -27.65 5.47
CA ILE A 22 9.97 -26.62 6.11
C ILE A 22 10.34 -25.53 5.09
N ILE A 23 10.74 -25.90 3.88
CA ILE A 23 11.08 -24.96 2.80
C ILE A 23 9.85 -24.11 2.43
N ILE A 24 8.68 -24.72 2.22
CA ILE A 24 7.44 -24.00 1.89
C ILE A 24 7.04 -23.05 3.01
N SER A 25 7.19 -23.47 4.27
CA SER A 25 6.93 -22.64 5.45
C SER A 25 7.88 -21.45 5.53
N LEU A 26 9.19 -21.68 5.31
CA LEU A 26 10.21 -20.62 5.28
C LEU A 26 9.98 -19.66 4.11
N ILE A 27 9.71 -20.16 2.90
CA ILE A 27 9.37 -19.32 1.74
C ILE A 27 8.10 -18.52 2.02
N SER A 28 7.08 -19.11 2.61
CA SER A 28 5.85 -18.40 2.99
C SER A 28 6.11 -17.30 4.01
N ARG A 29 6.94 -17.57 5.03
CA ARG A 29 7.38 -16.56 6.01
C ARG A 29 8.23 -15.48 5.37
N LEU A 30 9.16 -15.84 4.49
CA LEU A 30 10.00 -14.91 3.74
C LEU A 30 9.18 -14.05 2.79
N LEU A 31 8.17 -14.59 2.11
CA LEU A 31 7.24 -13.83 1.28
C LEU A 31 6.36 -12.89 2.12
N ARG A 32 5.87 -13.32 3.30
CA ARG A 32 5.15 -12.45 4.23
C ARG A 32 6.05 -11.33 4.77
N LEU A 33 7.29 -11.65 5.12
CA LEU A 33 8.30 -10.67 5.59
C LEU A 33 8.76 -9.76 4.45
N ALA A 34 8.93 -10.25 3.23
CA ALA A 34 9.26 -9.47 2.05
C ALA A 34 8.08 -8.58 1.62
N LYS A 35 6.83 -9.03 1.78
CA LYS A 35 5.65 -8.20 1.59
C LYS A 35 5.57 -7.10 2.65
N ARG A 36 5.89 -7.39 3.91
CA ARG A 36 6.02 -6.39 4.99
C ARG A 36 7.21 -5.45 4.77
N ARG A 37 8.34 -5.95 4.27
CA ARG A 37 9.53 -5.15 3.93
C ARG A 37 9.35 -4.36 2.64
N ARG A 38 8.59 -4.79 1.63
CA ARG A 38 8.21 -3.94 0.49
C ARG A 38 7.34 -2.76 0.91
N VAL A 39 6.56 -2.92 1.99
CA VAL A 39 5.84 -1.81 2.65
C VAL A 39 6.77 -0.96 3.53
N GLY A 40 8.01 -1.40 3.81
CA GLY A 40 9.01 -0.69 4.62
C GLY A 40 10.28 -0.23 3.88
N LYS A 41 10.51 -0.66 2.63
CA LYS A 41 11.68 -0.33 1.78
C LYS A 41 11.35 0.73 0.73
N THR A 42 10.25 1.47 0.91
CA THR A 42 9.96 2.70 0.15
C THR A 42 10.52 3.92 0.88
N SER A 43 11.70 3.79 1.49
CA SER A 43 12.36 4.88 2.20
C SER A 43 13.27 5.71 1.29
N GLU A 44 13.38 5.40 0.00
CA GLU A 44 14.37 6.05 -0.89
C GLU A 44 13.88 6.31 -2.33
N ARG A 45 12.63 5.99 -2.68
CA ARG A 45 12.05 6.43 -3.95
C ARG A 45 10.94 7.40 -3.67
N VAL A 46 11.16 8.63 -4.13
CA VAL A 46 10.16 9.63 -4.45
C VAL A 46 8.80 8.98 -4.65
N VAL A 47 7.88 9.43 -3.80
CA VAL A 47 6.48 9.01 -3.71
C VAL A 47 5.89 8.73 -5.10
N GLY A 48 5.58 7.45 -5.37
CA GLY A 48 5.04 6.96 -6.64
C GLY A 48 3.61 6.39 -6.51
N TRP A 49 2.79 7.02 -5.67
CA TRP A 49 1.35 6.80 -5.54
C TRP A 49 0.60 6.76 -6.87
N THR A 50 0.89 7.63 -7.84
CA THR A 50 0.25 7.60 -9.18
C THR A 50 0.53 6.28 -9.90
N THR A 51 1.78 5.82 -9.84
CA THR A 51 2.17 4.52 -10.42
C THR A 51 1.50 3.36 -9.67
N ILE A 52 1.41 3.44 -8.33
CA ILE A 52 0.71 2.44 -7.52
C ILE A 52 -0.78 2.40 -7.88
N PHE A 53 -1.42 3.56 -8.04
CA PHE A 53 -2.82 3.67 -8.43
C PHE A 53 -3.07 3.04 -9.80
N ASP A 54 -2.25 3.38 -10.80
CA ASP A 54 -2.35 2.82 -12.15
C ASP A 54 -2.17 1.29 -12.15
N GLN A 55 -1.26 0.76 -11.32
CA GLN A 55 -1.09 -0.68 -11.15
C GLN A 55 -2.30 -1.34 -10.47
N LEU A 56 -2.93 -0.66 -9.52
CA LEU A 56 -4.12 -1.16 -8.83
C LEU A 56 -5.35 -1.15 -9.75
N LEU A 57 -5.51 -0.13 -10.60
CA LEU A 57 -6.57 -0.08 -11.61
C LEU A 57 -6.47 -1.24 -12.62
N LYS A 58 -5.26 -1.69 -12.95
CA LYS A 58 -5.06 -2.85 -13.84
C LYS A 58 -5.38 -4.20 -13.19
N ARG A 59 -5.37 -4.29 -11.85
CA ARG A 59 -5.45 -5.55 -11.09
C ARG A 59 -6.72 -5.70 -10.27
N SER A 60 -7.49 -4.63 -10.10
CA SER A 60 -8.67 -4.58 -9.26
C SER A 60 -9.66 -3.55 -9.77
N ASP A 61 -10.88 -3.59 -9.24
CA ASP A 61 -11.91 -2.58 -9.47
C ASP A 61 -11.48 -1.19 -8.96
N GLY A 62 -12.07 -0.14 -9.54
CA GLY A 62 -11.76 1.25 -9.21
C GLY A 62 -11.97 1.56 -7.72
N SER A 63 -13.02 1.01 -7.11
CA SER A 63 -13.32 1.18 -5.69
C SER A 63 -12.17 0.64 -4.82
N THR A 64 -11.67 -0.56 -5.11
CA THR A 64 -10.51 -1.15 -4.44
C THR A 64 -9.24 -0.34 -4.67
N ALA A 65 -9.01 0.17 -5.89
CA ALA A 65 -7.84 0.96 -6.21
C ALA A 65 -7.80 2.28 -5.41
N VAL A 66 -8.91 3.01 -5.36
CA VAL A 66 -9.05 4.26 -4.58
C VAL A 66 -8.83 3.98 -3.10
N LYS A 67 -9.52 3.00 -2.52
CA LYS A 67 -9.40 2.66 -1.08
C LYS A 67 -7.98 2.31 -0.66
N LYS A 68 -7.31 1.45 -1.45
CA LYS A 68 -5.95 1.01 -1.15
C LYS A 68 -4.95 2.13 -1.30
N THR A 69 -5.07 2.93 -2.36
CA THR A 69 -4.13 4.04 -2.62
C THR A 69 -4.27 5.11 -1.56
N PHE A 70 -5.49 5.52 -1.23
CA PHE A 70 -5.72 6.52 -0.18
C PHE A 70 -5.12 6.08 1.16
N LYS A 71 -5.29 4.81 1.53
CA LYS A 71 -4.65 4.25 2.73
C LYS A 71 -3.12 4.28 2.67
N ILE A 72 -2.52 4.03 1.51
CA ILE A 72 -1.05 4.10 1.35
C ILE A 72 -0.58 5.53 1.58
N ILE A 73 -1.24 6.52 0.97
CA ILE A 73 -0.93 7.94 1.13
C ILE A 73 -0.91 8.33 2.60
N LEU A 74 -1.98 8.03 3.35
CA LEU A 74 -2.07 8.40 4.75
C LEU A 74 -0.95 7.78 5.59
N ASN A 75 -0.60 6.51 5.36
CA ASN A 75 0.49 5.87 6.08
C ASN A 75 1.86 6.47 5.73
N ASP A 76 2.07 6.82 4.46
CA ASP A 76 3.33 7.40 4.00
C ASP A 76 3.48 8.83 4.55
N LEU A 77 2.42 9.63 4.55
CA LEU A 77 2.41 10.98 5.15
C LEU A 77 2.56 10.96 6.67
N GLU A 78 1.93 10.00 7.35
CA GLU A 78 2.12 9.78 8.79
C GLU A 78 3.60 9.48 9.10
N ARG A 79 4.25 8.64 8.27
CA ARG A 79 5.69 8.35 8.42
C ARG A 79 6.57 9.57 8.13
N LEU A 80 6.25 10.35 7.09
CA LEU A 80 7.01 11.55 6.73
C LEU A 80 6.95 12.62 7.82
N THR A 81 5.79 12.77 8.48
CA THR A 81 5.61 13.75 9.57
C THR A 81 6.08 13.24 10.93
N GLY A 82 6.41 11.95 11.05
CA GLY A 82 6.73 11.32 12.33
C GLY A 82 5.57 11.32 13.34
N LEU A 83 4.35 11.66 12.90
CA LEU A 83 3.17 11.63 13.75
C LEU A 83 2.83 10.17 14.07
N ARG A 84 2.61 9.85 15.35
CA ARG A 84 1.98 8.58 15.73
C ARG A 84 0.50 8.84 15.90
N LEU A 85 -0.26 8.61 14.85
CA LEU A 85 -1.70 8.84 14.88
C LEU A 85 -2.39 7.66 15.60
N PRO A 86 -3.26 7.93 16.59
CA PRO A 86 -4.06 6.88 17.21
C PRO A 86 -4.89 6.12 16.18
N ARG A 87 -4.92 4.79 16.28
CA ARG A 87 -5.70 3.93 15.37
C ARG A 87 -7.21 4.14 15.46
N SER A 88 -7.69 4.85 16.48
CA SER A 88 -9.10 5.19 16.68
C SER A 88 -9.57 6.35 15.79
N LEU A 89 -8.66 7.07 15.14
CA LEU A 89 -9.03 8.22 14.31
C LEU A 89 -9.67 7.77 13.00
N THR A 90 -10.68 8.53 12.60
CA THR A 90 -11.29 8.46 11.28
C THR A 90 -10.34 8.97 10.20
N ALA A 91 -10.58 8.59 8.95
CA ALA A 91 -9.77 9.07 7.83
C ALA A 91 -9.79 10.60 7.71
N MET A 92 -10.92 11.25 7.99
CA MET A 92 -11.03 12.72 8.01
C MET A 92 -10.21 13.36 9.13
N GLU A 93 -10.24 12.80 10.34
CA GLU A 93 -9.43 13.30 11.45
C GLU A 93 -7.93 13.15 11.18
N VAL A 94 -7.53 12.06 10.51
CA VAL A 94 -6.16 11.86 10.04
C VAL A 94 -5.79 12.94 9.01
N VAL A 95 -6.65 13.19 8.01
CA VAL A 95 -6.44 14.25 7.01
C VAL A 95 -6.29 15.60 7.69
N ASN A 96 -7.22 15.99 8.58
CA ASN A 96 -7.15 17.27 9.30
C ASN A 96 -5.86 17.43 10.10
N LYS A 97 -5.40 16.37 10.78
CA LYS A 97 -4.12 16.40 11.50
C LYS A 97 -2.93 16.53 10.55
N LEU A 98 -2.96 15.90 9.38
CA LEU A 98 -1.92 16.05 8.37
C LEU A 98 -1.93 17.48 7.78
N CYS A 99 -3.10 18.06 7.52
CA CYS A 99 -3.23 19.44 7.02
C CYS A 99 -2.59 20.46 7.97
N THR A 100 -2.61 20.24 9.29
CA THR A 100 -1.92 21.13 10.25
C THR A 100 -0.39 21.03 10.22
N ARG A 101 0.18 20.03 9.53
CA ARG A 101 1.63 19.79 9.45
C ARG A 101 2.23 20.08 8.09
N PHE A 102 1.40 20.17 7.06
CA PHE A 102 1.82 20.43 5.70
C PHE A 102 1.33 21.81 5.24
N PRO A 103 1.94 22.39 4.20
CA PRO A 103 1.41 23.58 3.54
C PRO A 103 -0.04 23.39 3.08
N ASP A 104 -0.81 24.47 3.05
CA ASP A 104 -2.22 24.47 2.67
C ASP A 104 -2.45 23.80 1.31
N GLU A 105 -1.54 23.97 0.35
CA GLU A 105 -1.59 23.33 -0.97
C GLU A 105 -1.65 21.78 -0.88
N ILE A 106 -0.93 21.17 0.06
CA ILE A 106 -0.96 19.71 0.29
C ILE A 106 -2.28 19.31 0.95
N GLY A 107 -2.75 20.12 1.91
CA GLY A 107 -4.02 19.91 2.59
C GLY A 107 -5.21 19.92 1.63
N GLU A 108 -5.29 20.91 0.75
CA GLU A 108 -6.33 21.00 -0.28
C GLU A 108 -6.37 19.76 -1.18
N ARG A 109 -5.21 19.26 -1.60
CA ARG A 109 -5.13 18.06 -2.44
C ARG A 109 -5.56 16.80 -1.68
N LEU A 110 -5.21 16.69 -0.40
CA LEU A 110 -5.67 15.59 0.45
C LEU A 110 -7.18 15.60 0.65
N ILE A 111 -7.77 16.79 0.82
CA ILE A 111 -9.22 16.95 0.92
C ILE A 111 -9.91 16.49 -0.37
N LYS A 112 -9.43 16.92 -1.55
CA LYS A 112 -9.99 16.47 -2.84
C LYS A 112 -9.89 14.95 -3.05
N LEU A 113 -8.79 14.35 -2.60
CA LEU A 113 -8.66 12.89 -2.61
C LEU A 113 -9.63 12.21 -1.64
N TYR A 114 -9.88 12.83 -0.48
CA TYR A 114 -10.84 12.35 0.51
C TYR A 114 -12.28 12.41 -0.01
N GLU A 115 -12.68 13.48 -0.70
CA GLU A 115 -14.02 13.67 -1.28
C GLU A 115 -14.41 12.54 -2.25
N ILE A 116 -13.44 11.97 -2.97
CA ILE A 116 -13.65 10.80 -3.84
C ILE A 116 -13.60 9.50 -3.02
N TYR A 117 -12.69 9.41 -2.05
CA TYR A 117 -12.52 8.23 -1.22
C TYR A 117 -13.73 7.93 -0.32
N GLU A 118 -14.32 8.94 0.30
CA GLU A 118 -15.42 8.82 1.26
C GLU A 118 -16.66 8.10 0.68
N PRO A 119 -17.27 8.56 -0.43
CA PRO A 119 -18.43 7.89 -1.02
C PRO A 119 -18.09 6.49 -1.55
N VAL A 120 -16.84 6.29 -1.97
CA VAL A 120 -16.35 4.99 -2.41
C VAL A 120 -16.20 4.01 -1.22
N ARG A 121 -15.75 4.51 -0.06
CA ARG A 121 -15.52 3.73 1.15
C ARG A 121 -16.80 3.39 1.90
N PHE A 122 -17.64 4.40 2.14
CA PHE A 122 -18.82 4.28 3.00
C PHE A 122 -20.11 4.18 2.20
N GLY A 123 -20.20 4.85 1.05
CA GLY A 123 -21.38 4.84 0.19
C GLY A 123 -21.47 3.63 -0.75
N GLY A 124 -20.45 2.77 -0.80
CA GLY A 124 -20.42 1.62 -1.71
C GLY A 124 -20.40 1.99 -3.20
N ARG A 125 -20.24 3.28 -3.54
CA ARG A 125 -20.14 3.77 -4.91
C ARG A 125 -18.87 3.22 -5.56
N ASN A 126 -19.01 2.75 -6.80
CA ASN A 126 -17.84 2.48 -7.64
C ASN A 126 -17.48 3.81 -8.34
N PRO A 127 -16.22 4.26 -8.27
CA PRO A 127 -15.82 5.50 -8.94
C PRO A 127 -16.00 5.35 -10.45
N ASP A 128 -16.56 6.39 -11.07
CA ASP A 128 -16.68 6.46 -12.53
C ASP A 128 -15.36 6.90 -13.18
N ARG A 129 -15.35 7.03 -14.51
CA ARG A 129 -14.14 7.44 -15.23
C ARG A 129 -13.68 8.85 -14.86
N GLY A 130 -14.61 9.76 -14.54
CA GLY A 130 -14.31 11.12 -14.10
C GLY A 130 -13.66 11.09 -12.72
N ASP A 131 -14.26 10.39 -11.77
CA ASP A 131 -13.72 10.22 -10.42
C ASP A 131 -12.30 9.61 -10.45
N VAL A 132 -12.08 8.58 -11.29
CA VAL A 132 -10.76 7.94 -11.42
C VAL A 132 -9.72 8.90 -11.99
N TRP A 133 -10.09 9.69 -13.00
CA TRP A 133 -9.19 10.67 -13.61
C TRP A 133 -8.87 11.81 -12.62
N GLU A 134 -9.87 12.31 -11.91
CA GLU A 134 -9.71 13.37 -10.92
C GLU A 134 -8.86 12.91 -9.74
N PHE A 135 -9.10 11.69 -9.23
CA PHE A 135 -8.28 11.10 -8.20
C PHE A 135 -6.83 11.00 -8.64
N ARG A 136 -6.57 10.46 -9.84
CA ARG A 136 -5.22 10.35 -10.42
C ARG A 136 -4.54 11.70 -10.61
N SER A 137 -5.29 12.71 -11.06
CA SER A 137 -4.79 14.07 -11.26
C SER A 137 -4.35 14.70 -9.94
N ASN A 138 -5.20 14.62 -8.91
CA ASN A 138 -4.89 15.12 -7.57
C ASN A 138 -3.73 14.36 -6.92
N LEU A 139 -3.58 13.05 -7.16
CA LEU A 139 -2.41 12.28 -6.72
C LEU A 139 -1.12 12.81 -7.34
N ASN A 140 -1.10 12.99 -8.65
CA ASN A 140 0.08 13.47 -9.38
C ASN A 140 0.49 14.87 -8.92
N GLU A 141 -0.46 15.77 -8.70
CA GLU A 141 -0.16 17.09 -8.15
C GLU A 141 0.36 17.02 -6.72
N LEU A 142 -0.26 16.19 -5.86
CA LEU A 142 0.20 15.98 -4.49
C LEU A 142 1.66 15.45 -4.44
N GLU A 143 2.00 14.50 -5.32
CA GLU A 143 3.36 13.98 -5.47
C GLU A 143 4.37 15.07 -5.87
N LYS A 144 4.01 15.92 -6.83
CA LYS A 144 4.87 17.02 -7.29
C LYS A 144 5.12 18.03 -6.17
N ILE A 145 4.08 18.39 -5.41
CA ILE A 145 4.20 19.34 -4.29
C ILE A 145 5.07 18.74 -3.20
N LEU A 146 4.84 17.48 -2.81
CA LEU A 146 5.68 16.79 -1.82
C LEU A 146 7.13 16.66 -2.25
N TYR A 147 7.38 16.36 -3.53
CA TYR A 147 8.74 16.31 -4.05
C TYR A 147 9.42 17.69 -3.96
N ARG A 148 8.70 18.76 -4.30
CA ARG A 148 9.21 20.14 -4.17
C ARG A 148 9.52 20.49 -2.72
N GLU A 149 8.65 20.16 -1.77
CA GLU A 149 8.86 20.44 -0.34
C GLU A 149 10.04 19.64 0.24
N ILE A 150 10.14 18.35 -0.08
CA ILE A 150 11.20 17.49 0.43
C ILE A 150 12.58 17.85 -0.17
N VAL A 151 12.62 18.19 -1.47
CA VAL A 151 13.88 18.57 -2.16
C VAL A 151 14.22 20.05 -1.94
N GLY A 152 13.22 20.91 -1.77
CA GLY A 152 13.36 22.34 -1.53
C GLY A 152 13.72 22.68 -0.08
N GLY A 153 13.32 21.87 0.90
CA GLY A 153 13.68 22.01 2.31
C GLY A 153 15.12 21.57 2.66
N LEU A 154 15.93 21.18 1.67
CA LEU A 154 17.36 20.86 1.79
C LEU A 154 18.28 22.09 1.53
N LYS A 155 17.74 23.31 1.56
CA LYS A 155 18.51 24.56 1.47
C LYS A 155 18.46 25.36 2.76
#